data_AF-A0A958AHQ0-F1
#
_entry.id   AF-A0A958AHQ0-F1
#
_cell.length_a   1.000
_cell.length_b   1.000
_cell.length_c   1.000
_cell.angle_alpha   90.00
_cell.angle_beta   90.00
_cell.angle_gamma   90.00
#
_symmetry.space_group_name_H-M   'P 1'
#
loop_
_entity.id
_entity.type
_entity.pdbx_description
1 polymer ?
#
loop_
_entity_poly.entity_id
_entity_poly.type
_entity_poly.pdbx_seq_one_letter_code
_entity_poly.pdbx_strand_id
1 'polypeptide(L)'
;LAEPHMGNAVEFAEVLALSRFDNVYMKLSGLNHFAADAPLYRSAKNFTRLVADAFGPNHMVWGSGTPAIVDAHLAHLSATERAKVKGGNLAALLPW
;
A
#
# COMPACT_ATOMS: atom_id res chain seq x y z
N LEU A 1 14.92 -0.67 0.61
CA LEU A 1 14.03 -0.50 1.77
C LEU A 1 12.53 -0.58 1.44
N ALA A 2 12.08 -0.37 0.21
CA ALA A 2 10.65 -0.48 -0.12
C ALA A 2 10.17 -1.90 -0.49
N GLU A 3 11.09 -2.82 -0.78
CA GLU A 3 10.78 -4.23 -1.06
C GLU A 3 11.16 -5.10 0.14
N PRO A 4 10.37 -6.15 0.48
CA PRO A 4 10.58 -6.92 1.71
C PRO A 4 11.95 -7.60 1.80
N HIS A 5 12.59 -7.85 0.65
CA HIS A 5 13.91 -8.49 0.58
C HIS A 5 15.07 -7.48 0.53
N MET A 6 14.78 -6.18 0.50
CA MET A 6 15.78 -5.10 0.44
C MET A 6 15.88 -4.43 1.81
N GLY A 7 16.73 -4.99 2.67
CA GLY A 7 16.97 -4.52 4.04
C GLY A 7 16.64 -5.58 5.09
N ASN A 8 16.45 -5.18 6.33
CA ASN A 8 16.01 -6.05 7.43
C ASN A 8 14.72 -5.54 8.11
N ALA A 9 14.17 -6.34 9.03
CA ALA A 9 12.92 -6.02 9.70
C ALA A 9 12.95 -4.72 10.52
N VAL A 10 14.10 -4.34 11.09
CA VAL A 10 14.28 -3.07 11.83
C VAL A 10 14.20 -1.89 10.86
N GLU A 11 14.94 -1.95 9.76
CA GLU A 11 14.91 -0.87 8.77
C GLU A 11 13.52 -0.74 8.11
N PHE A 12 12.80 -1.85 7.92
CA PHE A 12 11.42 -1.79 7.45
C PHE A 12 10.48 -1.17 8.50
N ALA A 13 10.68 -1.43 9.79
CA ALA A 13 9.93 -0.75 10.85
C ALA A 13 10.17 0.76 10.85
N GLU A 14 11.38 1.21 10.52
CA GLU A 14 11.68 2.65 10.33
C GLU A 14 10.91 3.24 9.15
N VAL A 15 10.73 2.50 8.05
CA VAL A 15 9.87 2.91 6.93
C VAL A 15 8.41 3.06 7.38
N LEU A 16 7.89 2.11 8.17
CA LEU A 16 6.53 2.21 8.70
C LEU A 16 6.38 3.38 9.66
N ALA A 17 7.41 3.69 10.46
CA ALA A 17 7.41 4.81 11.39
C ALA A 17 7.30 6.18 10.70
N LEU A 18 7.53 6.26 9.39
CA LEU A 18 7.24 7.45 8.60
C LEU A 18 5.74 7.79 8.56
N SER A 19 4.85 6.86 8.90
CA SER A 19 3.41 7.12 9.00
C SER A 19 3.03 8.15 10.06
N ARG A 20 3.96 8.51 10.97
CA ARG A 20 3.76 9.57 11.96
C ARG A 20 3.68 10.98 11.37
N PHE A 21 4.02 11.15 10.08
CA PHE A 21 4.05 12.45 9.42
C PHE A 21 2.86 12.61 8.48
N ASP A 22 2.06 13.65 8.69
CA ASP A 22 0.82 13.90 7.94
C ASP A 22 1.04 14.13 6.44
N ASN A 23 2.24 14.57 6.04
CA ASN A 23 2.60 14.88 4.66
C ASN A 23 3.32 13.72 3.94
N VAL A 24 3.40 12.54 4.56
CA VAL A 24 4.00 11.35 3.95
C VAL A 24 2.91 10.40 3.49
N TYR A 25 3.05 9.91 2.26
CA TYR A 25 2.14 8.94 1.65
C TYR A 25 2.89 7.67 1.25
N MET A 26 2.30 6.52 1.55
CA MET A 26 2.80 5.23 1.13
C MET A 26 2.21 4.83 -0.21
N LYS A 27 3.07 4.65 -1.21
CA LYS A 27 2.68 4.06 -2.49
C LYS A 27 2.82 2.55 -2.42
N LEU A 28 1.69 1.85 -2.45
CA LEU A 28 1.67 0.40 -2.62
C LEU A 28 1.75 0.06 -4.13
N SER A 29 2.79 -0.67 -4.53
CA SER A 29 3.05 -1.05 -5.94
C SER A 29 4.05 -2.20 -6.04
N GLY A 30 4.25 -2.76 -7.24
CA GLY A 30 5.38 -3.66 -7.52
C GLY A 30 5.31 -5.04 -6.85
N LEU A 31 4.11 -5.55 -6.54
CA LEU A 31 3.98 -6.85 -5.85
C LEU A 31 4.60 -8.02 -6.64
N ASN A 32 4.69 -7.91 -7.96
CA ASN A 32 5.34 -8.88 -8.84
C ASN A 32 6.85 -9.02 -8.62
N HIS A 33 7.49 -8.11 -7.87
CA HIS A 33 8.93 -8.21 -7.57
C HIS A 33 9.22 -9.28 -6.51
N PHE A 34 8.21 -9.66 -5.71
CA PHE A 34 8.40 -10.59 -4.59
C PHE A 34 7.24 -11.59 -4.41
N ALA A 35 6.18 -11.53 -5.23
CA ALA A 35 5.09 -12.49 -5.26
C ALA A 35 4.86 -12.99 -6.69
N ALA A 36 4.71 -14.30 -6.85
CA ALA A 36 4.53 -14.95 -8.16
C ALA A 36 3.08 -15.34 -8.47
N ASP A 37 2.17 -15.27 -7.49
CA ASP A 37 0.77 -15.69 -7.59
C ASP A 37 -0.14 -14.61 -8.19
N ALA A 38 0.26 -14.15 -9.38
CA ALA A 38 -0.55 -13.29 -10.25
C ALA A 38 -1.96 -13.89 -10.51
N PRO A 39 -2.97 -13.07 -10.83
CA PRO A 39 -2.89 -11.63 -11.09
C PRO A 39 -3.10 -10.78 -9.84
N LEU A 40 -3.48 -11.39 -8.72
CA LEU A 40 -3.84 -10.68 -7.49
C LEU A 40 -2.74 -10.68 -6.43
N TYR A 41 -1.74 -11.56 -6.52
CA TYR A 41 -0.60 -11.62 -5.58
C TYR A 41 -1.02 -11.83 -4.13
N ARG A 42 -2.00 -12.71 -3.89
CA ARG A 42 -2.63 -12.93 -2.58
C ARG A 42 -1.64 -13.38 -1.51
N SER A 43 -0.54 -14.02 -1.89
CA SER A 43 0.56 -14.38 -0.99
C SER A 43 1.15 -13.16 -0.27
N ALA A 44 1.14 -11.99 -0.90
CA ALA A 44 1.60 -10.73 -0.32
C ALA A 44 0.56 -10.02 0.56
N LYS A 45 -0.64 -10.59 0.75
CA LYS A 45 -1.75 -9.92 1.46
C LYS A 45 -1.37 -9.48 2.87
N ASN A 46 -0.68 -10.32 3.63
CA ASN A 46 -0.27 -9.98 4.99
C ASN A 46 0.70 -8.79 5.02
N PHE A 47 1.63 -8.75 4.07
CA PHE A 47 2.56 -7.62 3.92
C PHE A 47 1.81 -6.33 3.61
N THR A 48 0.93 -6.36 2.61
CA THR A 48 0.15 -5.15 2.24
C THR A 48 -0.80 -4.70 3.35
N ARG A 49 -1.31 -5.64 4.16
CA ARG A 49 -2.14 -5.31 5.33
C ARG A 49 -1.32 -4.58 6.39
N LEU A 50 -0.12 -5.06 6.71
CA LEU A 50 0.73 -4.43 7.70
C LEU A 50 1.11 -3.00 7.30
N VAL A 51 1.39 -2.78 6.02
CA VAL A 51 1.61 -1.43 5.47
C VAL A 51 0.36 -0.56 5.59
N ALA A 52 -0.82 -1.12 5.30
CA ALA A 52 -2.08 -0.39 5.40
C ALA A 52 -2.50 -0.05 6.84
N ASP A 53 -2.26 -0.97 7.78
CA ASP A 53 -2.50 -0.76 9.20
C ASP A 53 -1.59 0.36 9.75
N ALA A 54 -0.38 0.53 9.20
CA ALA A 54 0.56 1.57 9.63
C ALA A 54 0.23 2.98 9.08
N PHE A 55 -0.09 3.10 7.79
CA PHE A 55 -0.34 4.39 7.13
C PHE A 55 -1.82 4.82 7.14
N GLY A 56 -2.74 3.86 7.19
CA GLY A 56 -4.16 4.11 7.06
C GLY A 56 -4.61 4.55 5.65
N PRO A 57 -5.92 4.48 5.37
CA PRO A 57 -6.46 4.68 4.03
C PRO A 57 -6.33 6.11 3.48
N ASN A 58 -6.07 7.11 4.34
CA ASN A 58 -5.91 8.51 3.91
C ASN A 58 -4.49 8.84 3.44
N HIS A 59 -3.49 8.02 3.80
CA HIS A 59 -2.08 8.25 3.46
C HIS A 59 -1.52 7.15 2.55
N MET A 60 -2.38 6.45 1.82
CA MET A 60 -1.99 5.42 0.88
C MET A 60 -2.40 5.76 -0.55
N VAL A 61 -1.54 5.41 -1.51
CA VAL A 61 -1.85 5.48 -2.94
C VAL A 61 -1.51 4.16 -3.61
N TRP A 62 -2.33 3.77 -4.58
CA TRP A 62 -2.08 2.60 -5.44
C TRP A 62 -1.49 3.04 -6.77
N GLY A 63 -0.49 2.32 -7.28
CA GLY A 63 0.13 2.67 -8.55
C GLY A 63 0.91 1.55 -9.22
N SER A 64 0.24 0.42 -9.49
CA SER A 64 0.73 -0.70 -10.31
C SER A 64 -0.41 -1.70 -10.58
N GLY A 65 -0.46 -2.38 -11.72
CA GLY A 65 -1.46 -3.45 -11.96
C GLY A 65 -2.94 -3.01 -11.84
N THR A 66 -3.84 -3.97 -11.63
CA THR A 66 -5.29 -3.72 -11.56
C THR A 66 -5.74 -3.23 -10.17
N PRO A 67 -6.69 -2.28 -10.07
CA PRO A 67 -7.30 -1.88 -8.79
C PRO A 67 -7.95 -3.03 -8.00
N ALA A 68 -8.27 -4.15 -8.64
CA ALA A 68 -8.80 -5.35 -7.96
C ALA A 68 -7.82 -5.94 -6.93
N ILE A 69 -6.52 -5.65 -7.05
CA ILE A 69 -5.51 -6.02 -6.06
C ILE A 69 -5.81 -5.31 -4.72
N VAL A 70 -6.16 -4.02 -4.75
CA VAL A 70 -6.56 -3.28 -3.54
C VAL A 70 -7.78 -3.90 -2.87
N ASP A 71 -8.77 -4.37 -3.65
CA ASP A 71 -9.94 -5.05 -3.09
C ASP A 71 -9.58 -6.39 -2.43
N ALA A 72 -8.72 -7.18 -3.07
CA ALA A 72 -8.31 -8.47 -2.53
C ALA A 72 -7.44 -8.35 -1.26
N HIS A 73 -6.59 -7.32 -1.21
CA HIS A 73 -5.61 -7.11 -0.15
C HIS A 73 -6.20 -6.36 1.04
N LEU A 74 -6.99 -5.31 0.78
CA LEU A 74 -7.53 -4.40 1.78
C LEU A 74 -9.03 -4.60 2.00
N ALA A 75 -9.50 -5.85 1.91
CA ALA A 75 -10.91 -6.22 2.12
C ALA A 75 -11.46 -5.85 3.51
N HIS A 76 -10.57 -5.62 4.49
CA HIS A 76 -10.93 -5.18 5.85
C HIS A 76 -11.32 -3.69 5.92
N LEU A 77 -10.90 -2.88 4.94
CA LEU A 77 -11.33 -1.49 4.80
C LEU A 77 -12.72 -1.43 4.17
N SER A 78 -13.45 -0.34 4.42
CA SER A 78 -14.69 -0.04 3.71
C SER A 78 -14.44 0.23 2.22
N ALA A 79 -15.51 0.15 1.41
CA ALA A 79 -15.42 0.48 -0.01
C ALA A 79 -14.96 1.94 -0.25
N THR A 80 -15.40 2.87 0.59
CA THR A 80 -15.00 4.29 0.53
C THR A 80 -13.52 4.47 0.83
N GLU A 81 -13.01 3.77 1.84
CA GLU A 81 -11.58 3.79 2.16
C GLU A 81 -10.73 3.19 1.04
N ARG A 82 -11.16 2.05 0.45
CA ARG A 82 -10.47 1.49 -0.72
C ARG A 82 -10.50 2.44 -1.92
N ALA A 83 -11.57 3.19 -2.12
CA ALA A 83 -11.65 4.19 -3.20
C ALA A 83 -10.62 5.32 -3.03
N LYS A 84 -10.34 5.74 -1.79
CA LYS A 84 -9.24 6.69 -1.50
C LYS A 84 -7.90 6.14 -1.94
N VAL A 85 -7.58 4.90 -1.55
CA VAL A 85 -6.31 4.25 -1.91
C VAL A 85 -6.15 4.06 -3.42
N LYS A 86 -7.24 3.66 -4.12
CA LYS A 86 -7.23 3.42 -5.57
C LYS A 86 -6.98 4.66 -6.42
N GLY A 87 -7.14 5.86 -5.87
CA GLY A 87 -6.88 7.09 -6.62
C GLY A 87 -7.40 8.37 -5.98
N GLY A 88 -8.37 8.29 -5.04
CA GLY A 88 -8.93 9.47 -4.39
C GLY A 88 -7.89 10.34 -3.67
N ASN A 89 -6.91 9.72 -2.99
CA ASN A 89 -5.83 10.46 -2.33
C ASN A 89 -4.91 11.15 -3.35
N LEU A 90 -4.57 10.47 -4.45
CA LEU A 90 -3.72 11.05 -5.49
C LEU A 90 -4.42 12.23 -6.19
N ALA A 91 -5.72 12.10 -6.45
CA ALA A 91 -6.53 13.17 -7.03
C ALA A 91 -6.60 14.41 -6.13
N ALA A 92 -6.59 14.23 -4.81
CA ALA A 92 -6.58 15.34 -3.84
C ALA A 92 -5.19 16.00 -3.68
N LEU A 93 -4.11 15.28 -3.93
CA LEU A 93 -2.73 15.78 -3.79
C LEU A 93 -2.25 16.60 -5.00
N LEU A 94 -2.74 16.28 -6.19
CA LEU A 94 -2.25 16.90 -7.43
C LEU A 94 -3.07 18.16 -7.76
N PRO A 95 -2.42 19.31 -8.00
CA PRO A 95 -3.09 20.47 -8.57
C PRO A 95 -3.38 20.17 -10.04
N TRP A 96 -4.66 20.01 -10.39
CA TRP A 96 -5.12 19.83 -11.76
C TRP A 96 -5.24 21.17 -12.48
#